data_AF-G3MII4-F1
#
_entry.id   AF-G3MII4-F1
#
_cell.length_a   1.000
_cell.length_b   1.000
_cell.length_c   1.000
_cell.angle_alpha   90.00
_cell.angle_beta   90.00
_cell.angle_gamma   90.00
#
_symmetry.space_group_name_H-M   'P 1'
#
loop_
_entity.id
_entity.type
_entity.pdbx_description
1 polymer ?
#
loop_
_entity_poly.entity_id
_entity_poly.type
_entity_poly.pdbx_seq_one_letter_code
_entity_poly.pdbx_strand_id
1 'polypeptide(L)'
;GPCLSQVRFLDSQSGEWGSGSGKGGGTGGSVREAGGAFGKMEAAREEEYFRKLQNQQIELLKTHIEDEIKQHEKLIKQHQEEIDRHKKKIRDLKEH
;
A
#
# COMPACT_ATOMS: atom_id res chain seq x y z
N GLY A 1 49.53 29.42 -2.32
CA GLY A 1 49.40 29.12 -0.88
C GLY A 1 48.33 28.06 -0.70
N PRO A 2 48.50 27.07 0.19
CA PRO A 2 47.46 26.09 0.44
C PRO A 2 46.65 26.50 1.67
N CYS A 3 45.35 26.71 1.44
CA CYS A 3 44.34 26.54 2.47
C CYS A 3 43.23 25.74 1.79
N LEU A 4 43.05 24.48 2.19
CA LEU A 4 41.75 23.85 2.37
C LEU A 4 41.90 22.46 3.02
N SER A 5 41.38 22.39 4.26
CA SER A 5 40.71 21.27 4.91
C SER A 5 41.35 19.87 4.94
N GLN A 6 41.81 19.54 6.14
CA GLN A 6 41.94 18.21 6.75
C GLN A 6 40.95 17.16 6.21
N VAL A 7 41.45 16.19 5.44
CA VAL A 7 40.73 14.95 5.14
C VAL A 7 40.78 14.08 6.39
N ARG A 8 39.64 13.85 7.06
CA ARG A 8 39.51 12.77 8.03
C ARG A 8 39.20 11.49 7.27
N PHE A 9 40.12 10.54 7.32
CA PHE A 9 39.86 9.14 7.01
C PHE A 9 38.78 8.62 7.98
N LEU A 10 37.57 8.33 7.48
CA LEU A 10 36.74 7.30 8.09
C LEU A 10 37.04 5.99 7.38
N ASP A 11 37.92 5.24 8.02
CA ASP A 11 38.20 3.86 7.67
C ASP A 11 36.97 2.99 7.93
N SER A 12 36.76 2.08 6.99
CA SER A 12 35.65 1.16 6.90
C SER A 12 35.85 0.03 7.90
N GLN A 13 35.22 0.10 9.08
CA GLN A 13 34.94 -1.09 9.89
C GLN A 13 33.44 -1.37 9.89
N SER A 14 33.06 -2.09 8.83
CA SER A 14 32.20 -3.27 8.90
C SER A 14 31.63 -3.63 10.29
N GLY A 15 30.29 -3.64 10.36
CA GLY A 15 29.57 -4.67 11.11
C GLY A 15 29.06 -4.29 12.48
N GLU A 16 27.92 -3.58 12.52
CA GLU A 16 26.83 -3.92 13.46
C GLU A 16 25.48 -3.30 13.02
N TRP A 17 25.09 -3.53 11.76
CA TRP A 17 23.66 -3.54 11.40
C TRP A 17 23.03 -4.82 11.95
N GLY A 18 22.87 -4.81 13.27
CA GLY A 18 22.43 -5.95 14.05
C GLY A 18 21.99 -5.60 15.48
N SER A 19 21.85 -4.31 15.82
CA SER A 19 21.07 -3.96 17.00
C SER A 19 19.60 -4.09 16.62
N GLY A 20 19.08 -5.32 16.77
CA GLY A 20 17.66 -5.62 16.89
C GLY A 20 17.08 -4.94 18.13
N SER A 21 17.18 -3.61 18.21
CA SER A 21 16.29 -2.81 19.01
C SER A 21 14.99 -2.74 18.21
N GLY A 22 14.20 -3.81 18.35
CA GLY A 22 12.75 -3.74 18.23
C GLY A 22 12.21 -2.79 19.28
N LYS A 23 12.58 -1.52 19.20
CA LYS A 23 11.86 -0.40 19.80
C LYS A 23 10.75 -0.05 18.82
N GLY A 24 9.83 -1.00 18.67
CA GLY A 24 8.49 -0.69 18.23
C GLY A 24 7.98 0.46 19.10
N GLY A 25 7.62 1.55 18.44
CA GLY A 25 7.23 2.79 19.10
C GLY A 25 6.06 2.60 20.08
N GLY A 26 5.99 3.51 21.03
CA GLY A 26 4.84 3.69 21.89
C GLY A 26 5.20 3.52 23.35
N THR A 27 5.37 4.65 24.01
CA THR A 27 5.44 4.89 25.45
C THR A 27 4.15 4.47 26.18
N GLY A 28 3.68 3.24 26.00
CA GLY A 28 2.52 2.65 26.68
C GLY A 28 2.90 1.69 27.82
N GLY A 29 4.19 1.58 28.14
CA GLY A 29 4.75 0.55 29.03
C GLY A 29 4.32 0.68 30.50
N SER A 30 4.14 1.89 31.04
CA SER A 30 3.82 2.06 32.46
C SER A 30 2.35 1.77 32.80
N VAL A 31 1.42 1.97 31.86
CA VAL A 31 -0.02 1.70 32.07
C VAL A 31 -0.39 0.25 31.73
N ARG A 32 0.23 -0.32 30.67
CA ARG A 32 -0.01 -1.72 30.26
C ARG A 32 0.60 -2.73 31.23
N GLU A 33 1.72 -2.39 31.87
CA GLU A 33 2.37 -3.25 32.86
C GLU A 33 1.68 -3.18 34.24
N ALA A 34 1.06 -2.05 34.59
CA ALA A 34 0.28 -1.89 35.83
C ALA A 34 -1.12 -2.57 35.78
N GLY A 35 -1.61 -2.96 34.60
CA GLY A 35 -2.99 -3.43 34.37
C GLY A 35 -3.24 -4.94 34.53
N GLY A 36 -2.28 -5.74 35.01
CA GLY A 36 -2.50 -7.18 35.29
C GLY A 36 -3.11 -7.99 34.12
N ALA A 37 -3.93 -8.99 34.44
CA ALA A 37 -4.60 -9.82 33.43
C ALA A 37 -5.64 -9.04 32.59
N PHE A 38 -6.25 -8.00 33.17
CA PHE A 38 -7.27 -7.18 32.51
C PHE A 38 -6.67 -6.29 31.41
N GLY A 39 -5.52 -5.64 31.65
CA GLY A 39 -4.83 -4.84 30.64
C GLY A 39 -4.29 -5.67 29.47
N LYS A 40 -3.93 -6.95 29.71
CA LYS A 40 -3.58 -7.90 28.64
C LYS A 40 -4.80 -8.27 27.78
N MET A 41 -5.96 -8.47 28.39
CA MET A 41 -7.21 -8.77 27.68
C MET A 41 -7.69 -7.57 26.85
N GLU A 42 -7.61 -6.35 27.41
CA GLU A 42 -7.95 -5.12 26.69
C GLU A 42 -7.03 -4.89 25.49
N ALA A 43 -5.72 -5.08 25.64
CA ALA A 43 -4.77 -4.98 24.55
C ALA A 43 -5.04 -5.98 23.41
N ALA A 44 -5.39 -7.24 23.74
CA ALA A 44 -5.75 -8.23 22.73
C ALA A 44 -7.03 -7.86 21.97
N ARG A 45 -8.04 -7.30 22.67
CA ARG A 45 -9.29 -6.85 22.06
C ARG A 45 -9.08 -5.64 21.15
N GLU A 46 -8.25 -4.69 21.57
CA GLU A 46 -7.84 -3.56 20.72
C GLU A 46 -7.16 -4.07 19.45
N GLU A 47 -6.21 -5.00 19.57
CA GLU A 47 -5.50 -5.56 18.42
C GLU A 47 -6.45 -6.28 17.44
N GLU A 48 -7.37 -7.10 17.94
CA GLU A 48 -8.39 -7.74 17.11
C GLU A 48 -9.28 -6.72 16.38
N TYR A 49 -9.66 -5.64 17.06
CA TYR A 49 -10.46 -4.58 16.47
C TYR A 49 -9.73 -3.89 15.32
N PHE A 50 -8.46 -3.51 15.53
CA PHE A 50 -7.65 -2.89 14.48
C PHE A 50 -7.41 -3.82 13.30
N ARG A 51 -7.15 -5.12 13.54
CA ARG A 51 -7.02 -6.11 12.48
C ARG A 51 -8.30 -6.24 11.65
N LYS A 52 -9.48 -6.29 12.30
CA LYS A 52 -10.77 -6.32 11.60
C LYS A 52 -10.99 -5.08 10.75
N LEU A 53 -10.68 -3.90 11.30
CA LEU A 53 -10.82 -2.63 10.59
C LEU A 53 -9.90 -2.56 9.36
N GLN A 54 -8.64 -2.99 9.50
CA GLN A 54 -7.69 -3.05 8.38
C GLN A 54 -8.18 -4.01 7.28
N ASN A 55 -8.67 -5.19 7.66
CA ASN A 55 -9.22 -6.14 6.70
C ASN A 55 -10.43 -5.55 5.97
N GLN A 56 -11.35 -4.89 6.68
CA GLN A 56 -12.50 -4.21 6.06
C GLN A 56 -12.08 -3.13 5.06
N GLN A 57 -11.05 -2.34 5.38
CA GLN A 57 -10.53 -1.33 4.45
C GLN A 57 -9.93 -1.97 3.19
N ILE A 58 -9.18 -3.06 3.35
CA ILE A 58 -8.60 -3.80 2.21
C ILE A 58 -9.70 -4.38 1.33
N GLU A 59 -10.73 -5.00 1.92
CA GLU A 59 -11.84 -5.57 1.15
C GLU A 59 -12.64 -4.50 0.40
N LEU A 60 -12.83 -3.32 1.00
CA LEU A 60 -13.47 -2.19 0.31
C LEU A 60 -12.64 -1.72 -0.90
N LEU A 61 -11.33 -1.60 -0.73
CA LEU A 61 -10.42 -1.22 -1.83
C LEU A 61 -10.43 -2.26 -2.95
N LYS A 62 -10.40 -3.55 -2.62
CA LYS A 62 -10.50 -4.63 -3.61
C LYS A 62 -11.79 -4.55 -4.40
N THR A 63 -12.93 -4.44 -3.70
CA THR A 63 -14.25 -4.34 -4.32
C THR A 63 -14.33 -3.14 -5.26
N HIS A 64 -13.81 -1.99 -4.82
CA HIS A 64 -13.79 -0.78 -5.65
C HIS A 64 -12.99 -0.98 -6.95
N ILE A 65 -11.79 -1.56 -6.85
CA ILE A 65 -10.94 -1.84 -8.02
C ILE A 65 -11.60 -2.86 -8.96
N GLU A 66 -12.25 -3.90 -8.40
CA GLU A 66 -13.00 -4.87 -9.21
C GLU A 66 -14.15 -4.21 -9.99
N ASP A 67 -14.84 -3.26 -9.37
CA ASP A 67 -15.92 -2.52 -10.04
C ASP A 67 -15.37 -1.56 -11.11
N GLU A 68 -14.24 -0.89 -10.87
CA GLU A 68 -13.55 -0.10 -11.89
C GLU A 68 -13.14 -0.95 -13.09
N ILE A 69 -12.58 -2.14 -12.86
CA ILE A 69 -12.23 -3.09 -13.93
C ILE A 69 -13.47 -3.44 -14.76
N LYS A 70 -14.59 -3.80 -14.12
CA LYS A 70 -15.84 -4.11 -14.83
C LYS A 70 -16.36 -2.93 -15.65
N GLN A 71 -16.28 -1.70 -15.13
CA GLN A 71 -16.67 -0.52 -15.90
C GLN A 71 -15.76 -0.33 -17.12
N HIS A 72 -14.44 -0.49 -16.96
CA HIS A 72 -13.51 -0.38 -18.07
C HIS A 72 -13.72 -1.45 -19.13
N GLU A 73 -13.96 -2.70 -18.74
CA GLU A 73 -14.31 -3.78 -19.67
C GLU A 73 -15.58 -3.46 -20.47
N LYS A 74 -16.60 -2.90 -19.82
CA LYS A 74 -17.83 -2.47 -20.48
C LYS A 74 -17.57 -1.35 -21.50
N LEU A 75 -16.76 -0.36 -21.15
CA LEU A 75 -16.39 0.74 -22.06
C LEU A 75 -15.60 0.23 -23.27
N ILE A 76 -14.64 -0.68 -23.05
CA ILE A 76 -13.88 -1.31 -24.13
C ILE A 76 -14.82 -2.01 -25.11
N LYS A 77 -15.80 -2.78 -24.60
CA LYS A 77 -16.79 -3.45 -25.43
C LYS A 77 -17.61 -2.45 -26.25
N GLN A 78 -18.12 -1.38 -25.62
CA GLN A 78 -18.89 -0.35 -26.31
C GLN A 78 -18.09 0.33 -27.42
N HIS A 79 -16.83 0.67 -27.17
CA HIS A 79 -15.95 1.26 -28.17
C HIS A 79 -15.62 0.29 -29.30
N GLN A 80 -15.46 -1.01 -29.00
CA GLN A 80 -15.26 -2.02 -30.04
C GLN A 80 -16.47 -2.11 -30.98
N GLU A 81 -17.69 -2.10 -30.43
CA GLU A 81 -18.92 -2.07 -31.23
C GLU A 81 -19.03 -0.80 -32.08
N GLU A 82 -18.62 0.37 -31.57
CA GLU A 82 -18.55 1.62 -32.32
C GLU A 82 -17.56 1.56 -33.49
N ILE A 83 -16.37 1.03 -33.23
CA ILE A 83 -15.33 0.82 -34.24
C ILE A 83 -15.88 -0.07 -35.36
N ASP A 84 -16.56 -1.16 -35.02
CA ASP A 84 -17.09 -2.10 -36.00
C ASP A 84 -18.24 -1.48 -36.81
N ARG A 85 -19.11 -0.69 -36.17
CA ARG A 85 -20.12 0.12 -36.89
C ARG A 85 -19.48 1.09 -37.88
N HIS A 86 -18.41 1.78 -37.49
CA HIS A 86 -17.70 2.71 -38.37
C HIS A 86 -16.98 2.00 -39.52
N LYS A 87 -16.34 0.87 -39.25
CA LYS A 87 -15.74 0.02 -40.29
C LYS A 87 -16.77 -0.44 -41.32
N LYS A 88 -17.97 -0.83 -40.87
CA LYS A 88 -19.07 -1.20 -41.77
C LYS A 88 -19.50 -0.02 -42.65
N LYS A 89 -19.76 1.16 -42.06
CA LYS A 89 -20.09 2.36 -42.84
C LYS A 89 -19.04 2.72 -43.89
N ILE A 90 -17.75 2.60 -43.55
CA ILE A 90 -16.66 2.84 -44.51
C ILE A 90 -16.69 1.82 -45.66
N ARG A 91 -16.99 0.56 -45.38
CA ARG A 91 -17.12 -0.47 -46.42
C ARG A 91 -18.29 -0.16 -47.36
N ASP A 92 -19.45 0.14 -46.80
CA ASP A 92 -20.66 0.47 -47.56
C ASP A 92 -20.41 1.70 -48.47
N LEU A 93 -19.66 2.70 -47.99
CA LEU A 93 -19.26 3.87 -48.77
C LEU A 93 -18.19 3.60 -49.85
N LYS A 94 -17.44 2.49 -49.77
CA LYS A 94 -16.43 2.11 -50.78
C LYS A 94 -17.02 1.25 -51.90
N GLU A 95 -18.15 0.59 -51.65
CA GLU A 95 -18.85 -0.26 -52.61
C GLU A 95 -19.82 0.54 -53.51
N HIS A 96 -19.98 1.83 -53.23
CA HIS A 96 -20.70 2.82 -54.04
C HIS A 96 -19.73 3.78 -54.73
#